data_AF-A0AAN9Z3Y8-F1
#
_entry.id   AF-A0AAN9Z3Y8-F1
#
_cell.length_a   1.000
_cell.length_b   1.000
_cell.length_c   1.000
_cell.angle_alpha   90.00
_cell.angle_beta   90.00
_cell.angle_gamma   90.00
#
_symmetry.space_group_name_H-M   'P 1'
#
loop_
_entity.id
_entity.type
_entity.pdbx_description
1 polymer ?
#
loop_
_entity_poly.entity_id
_entity_poly.type
_entity_poly.pdbx_seq_one_letter_code
_entity_poly.pdbx_strand_id
1 'polypeptide(L)'
;MFPDSHIAQAMAFKSSKMAYIITYGLWPFFRCQLLDDTSLDCPFSVAFDESPNKVSQKSQMDLVIRHWSRSKDEVVSMYLDSTFLGYTKAADLLEGFKSVLKAVDLSK
;
A
#
# COMPACT_ATOMS: atom_id res chain seq x y z
N MET A 1 7.48 3.41 22.82
CA MET A 1 6.11 2.91 22.59
C MET A 1 5.89 1.76 23.57
N PHE A 2 4.88 1.88 24.46
CA PHE A 2 4.52 0.93 25.54
C PHE A 2 5.57 0.71 26.65
N PRO A 3 5.91 1.75 27.44
CA PRO A 3 6.87 1.62 28.55
C PRO A 3 6.38 0.71 29.70
N ASP A 4 5.07 0.52 29.81
CA ASP A 4 4.34 -0.21 30.83
C ASP A 4 4.10 -1.70 30.50
N SER A 5 4.31 -2.10 29.24
CA SER A 5 4.06 -3.48 28.81
C SER A 5 5.30 -4.34 28.99
N HIS A 6 5.29 -5.18 30.04
CA HIS A 6 6.32 -6.20 30.27
C HIS A 6 6.46 -7.16 29.07
N ILE A 7 5.37 -7.44 28.34
CA ILE A 7 5.38 -8.27 27.13
C ILE A 7 6.11 -7.55 25.99
N ALA A 8 5.83 -6.25 25.77
CA ALA A 8 6.49 -5.48 24.73
C ALA A 8 7.98 -5.29 25.02
N GLN A 9 8.38 -5.16 26.28
CA GLN A 9 9.79 -5.11 26.69
C GLN A 9 10.55 -6.39 26.34
N ALA A 10 9.89 -7.55 26.40
CA ALA A 10 10.50 -8.84 26.05
C ALA A 10 10.51 -9.11 24.52
N MET A 11 9.78 -8.32 23.72
CA MET A 11 9.73 -8.48 22.27
C MET A 11 10.94 -7.83 21.60
N ALA A 12 11.95 -8.65 21.31
CA ALA A 12 13.08 -8.27 20.45
C ALA A 12 13.03 -9.06 19.14
N PHE A 13 12.85 -8.36 18.03
CA PHE A 13 12.85 -8.96 16.70
C PHE A 13 13.95 -8.35 15.84
N LYS A 14 14.61 -9.20 15.04
CA LYS A 14 15.46 -8.72 13.95
C LYS A 14 14.60 -7.99 12.91
N SER A 15 15.19 -7.00 12.24
CA SER A 15 14.52 -6.21 11.19
C SER A 15 13.88 -7.09 10.12
N SER A 16 14.52 -8.18 9.72
CA SER A 16 13.99 -9.15 8.74
C SER A 16 12.71 -9.84 9.20
N LYS A 17 12.63 -10.24 10.49
CA LYS A 17 11.44 -10.86 11.06
C LYS A 17 10.30 -9.86 11.14
N MET A 18 10.59 -8.61 11.49
CA MET A 18 9.57 -7.56 11.49
C MET A 18 9.06 -7.24 10.09
N ALA A 19 9.96 -7.10 9.11
CA ALA A 19 9.58 -6.89 7.72
C ALA A 19 8.66 -8.03 7.24
N TYR A 20 9.00 -9.28 7.55
CA TYR A 20 8.14 -10.42 7.21
C TYR A 20 6.74 -10.32 7.84
N ILE A 21 6.64 -10.01 9.14
CA ILE A 21 5.34 -9.88 9.83
C ILE A 21 4.52 -8.73 9.22
N ILE A 22 5.15 -7.60 8.91
CA ILE A 22 4.47 -6.45 8.30
C ILE A 22 3.98 -6.83 6.89
N THR A 23 4.85 -7.36 6.05
CA THR A 23 4.53 -7.65 4.64
C THR A 23 3.57 -8.82 4.45
N TYR A 24 3.67 -9.88 5.26
CA TYR A 24 2.88 -11.11 5.07
C TYR A 24 1.80 -11.33 6.12
N GLY A 25 1.87 -10.66 7.27
CA GLY A 25 0.86 -10.74 8.31
C GLY A 25 -0.10 -9.56 8.28
N LEU A 26 0.42 -8.37 8.51
CA LEU A 26 -0.40 -7.16 8.69
C LEU A 26 -0.90 -6.58 7.37
N TRP A 27 -0.04 -6.51 6.35
CA TRP A 27 -0.38 -5.91 5.07
C TRP A 27 -1.59 -6.55 4.38
N PRO A 28 -1.73 -7.89 4.29
CA PRO A 28 -2.92 -8.51 3.70
C PRO A 28 -4.21 -8.08 4.38
N PHE A 29 -4.21 -7.95 5.71
CA PHE A 29 -5.37 -7.51 6.47
C PHE A 29 -5.78 -6.08 6.11
N PHE A 30 -4.82 -5.14 6.12
CA PHE A 30 -5.09 -3.75 5.75
C PHE A 30 -5.53 -3.61 4.29
N ARG A 31 -4.93 -4.40 3.39
CA ARG A 31 -5.28 -4.41 1.97
C ARG A 31 -6.72 -4.88 1.75
N CYS A 32 -7.15 -5.94 2.42
CA CYS A 32 -8.55 -6.39 2.34
C CYS A 32 -9.50 -5.30 2.84
N GLN A 33 -9.22 -4.71 4.00
CA GLN A 33 -10.05 -3.64 4.55
C GLN A 33 -10.15 -2.43 3.62
N LEU A 34 -9.04 -2.04 2.99
CA LEU A 34 -9.01 -0.96 2.01
C LEU A 34 -9.88 -1.29 0.79
N LEU A 35 -9.74 -2.48 0.22
CA LEU A 35 -10.51 -2.90 -0.95
C LEU A 35 -12.02 -2.94 -0.64
N ASP A 36 -12.39 -3.44 0.53
CA ASP A 36 -13.78 -3.46 1.00
C ASP A 36 -14.35 -2.02 1.09
N ASP A 37 -13.61 -1.08 1.70
CA ASP A 37 -14.02 0.33 1.80
C ASP A 37 -14.18 0.99 0.42
N THR A 38 -13.31 0.67 -0.52
CA THR A 38 -13.36 1.23 -1.90
C THR A 38 -14.48 0.63 -2.75
N SER A 39 -14.97 -0.56 -2.40
CA SER A 39 -16.04 -1.24 -3.14
C SER A 39 -17.44 -0.65 -2.90
N LEU A 40 -17.62 0.17 -1.86
CA LEU A 40 -18.92 0.68 -1.36
C LEU A 40 -19.53 1.85 -2.17
N ASP A 41 -19.36 1.88 -3.49
CA ASP A 41 -19.84 2.97 -4.39
C ASP A 41 -19.30 4.36 -4.01
N CYS A 42 -18.10 4.40 -3.45
CA CYS A 42 -17.46 5.65 -3.11
C CYS A 42 -16.52 6.10 -4.25
N PRO A 43 -16.66 7.33 -4.77
CA PRO A 43 -15.66 7.89 -5.67
C PRO A 43 -14.29 7.92 -5.00
N PHE A 44 -13.28 7.47 -5.73
CA PHE A 44 -11.89 7.51 -5.28
C PHE A 44 -10.99 8.07 -6.36
N SER A 45 -9.82 8.55 -5.95
CA SER A 45 -8.72 8.91 -6.85
C SER A 45 -7.49 8.10 -6.50
N VAL A 46 -6.64 7.86 -7.49
CA VAL A 46 -5.37 7.15 -7.31
C VAL A 46 -4.25 8.07 -7.75
N ALA A 47 -3.34 8.34 -6.83
CA ALA A 47 -2.10 9.04 -7.08
C ALA A 47 -0.97 8.02 -7.21
N PHE A 48 0.03 8.34 -8.03
CA PHE A 48 1.27 7.56 -8.11
C PHE A 48 2.47 8.51 -8.02
N ASP A 49 3.56 8.02 -7.45
CA ASP A 49 4.85 8.73 -7.38
C ASP A 49 5.98 7.78 -7.77
N GLU A 50 6.97 8.30 -8.50
CA GLU A 50 8.13 7.54 -8.96
C GLU A 50 9.36 7.93 -8.14
N SER A 51 10.02 6.93 -7.55
CA SER A 51 11.27 7.14 -6.84
C SER A 51 12.32 6.06 -7.13
N PRO A 52 13.61 6.41 -7.22
CA PRO A 52 14.66 5.41 -7.35
C PRO A 52 14.85 4.67 -6.02
N ASN A 53 14.65 3.36 -6.02
CA ASN A 53 14.89 2.54 -4.84
C ASN A 53 16.39 2.28 -4.69
N LYS A 54 16.98 2.79 -3.60
CA LYS A 54 18.42 2.71 -3.34
C LYS A 54 18.95 1.28 -3.15
N VAL A 55 18.09 0.35 -2.73
CA VAL A 55 18.50 -1.05 -2.46
C VAL A 55 18.44 -1.87 -3.74
N SER A 56 17.32 -1.79 -4.47
CA SER A 56 17.14 -2.57 -5.69
C SER A 56 17.76 -1.94 -6.94
N GLN A 57 18.15 -0.65 -6.87
CA GLN A 57 18.64 0.16 -7.99
C GLN A 57 17.66 0.20 -9.18
N LYS A 58 16.36 0.05 -8.89
CA LYS A 58 15.26 0.13 -9.86
C LYS A 58 14.38 1.33 -9.55
N SER A 59 13.72 1.85 -10.57
CA SER A 59 12.63 2.81 -10.35
C SER A 59 11.47 2.07 -9.71
N GLN A 60 10.90 2.64 -8.66
CA GLN A 60 9.75 2.12 -7.96
C GLN A 60 8.62 3.15 -8.11
N MET A 61 7.43 2.67 -8.46
CA MET A 61 6.22 3.49 -8.52
C MET A 61 5.28 3.06 -7.41
N ASP A 62 5.01 3.99 -6.50
CA ASP A 62 4.15 3.78 -5.33
C ASP A 62 2.77 4.35 -5.65
N LEU A 63 1.72 3.58 -5.41
CA LEU A 63 0.34 4.02 -5.63
C LEU A 63 -0.35 4.25 -4.29
N VAL A 64 -1.08 5.36 -4.22
CA VAL A 64 -1.89 5.76 -3.06
C VAL A 64 -3.31 5.98 -3.53
N ILE A 65 -4.26 5.33 -2.88
CA ILE A 65 -5.68 5.53 -3.12
C ILE A 65 -6.25 6.49 -2.09
N ARG A 66 -7.05 7.44 -2.57
CA ARG A 66 -7.77 8.41 -1.75
C ARG A 66 -9.26 8.22 -1.96
N HIS A 67 -9.99 7.96 -0.88
CA HIS A 67 -11.42 7.72 -0.91
C HIS A 67 -12.09 8.35 0.31
N TRP A 68 -13.42 8.49 0.27
CA TRP A 68 -14.20 8.83 1.46
C TRP A 68 -14.45 7.55 2.28
N SER A 69 -14.03 7.53 3.54
CA SER A 69 -14.29 6.40 4.43
C SER A 69 -15.54 6.68 5.25
N ARG A 70 -16.60 5.90 5.01
CA ARG A 70 -17.87 6.04 5.74
C ARG A 70 -17.74 5.71 7.23
N SER A 71 -16.79 4.83 7.59
CA SER A 71 -16.57 4.43 8.98
C SER A 71 -15.94 5.54 9.81
N LYS A 72 -15.11 6.39 9.19
CA LYS A 72 -14.42 7.51 9.85
C LYS A 72 -15.03 8.88 9.56
N ASP A 73 -15.95 8.95 8.60
CA ASP A 73 -16.59 10.18 8.12
C ASP A 73 -15.58 11.22 7.63
N GLU A 74 -14.53 10.76 6.93
CA GLU A 74 -13.44 11.61 6.43
C GLU A 74 -12.84 11.09 5.13
N VAL A 75 -12.09 11.95 4.44
CA VAL A 75 -11.24 11.54 3.30
C VAL A 75 -9.98 10.88 3.84
N VAL A 76 -9.75 9.63 3.46
CA VAL A 76 -8.57 8.86 3.86
C VAL A 76 -7.69 8.64 2.63
N SER A 77 -6.37 8.78 2.81
CA SER A 77 -5.37 8.36 1.82
C SER A 77 -4.61 7.16 2.35
N MET A 78 -4.63 6.05 1.64
CA MET A 78 -3.95 4.83 2.02
C MET A 78 -3.05 4.32 0.89
N TYR A 79 -1.90 3.80 1.27
CA TYR A 79 -1.01 3.12 0.35
C TYR A 79 -1.71 1.87 -0.22
N LEU A 80 -1.69 1.74 -1.55
CA LEU A 80 -2.35 0.65 -2.27
C LEU A 80 -1.39 -0.48 -2.60
N ASP A 81 -0.32 -0.17 -3.33
CA ASP A 81 0.78 -1.10 -3.61
C ASP A 81 1.93 -0.36 -4.30
N SER A 82 3.04 -1.07 -4.54
CA SER A 82 4.19 -0.59 -5.30
C SER A 82 4.49 -1.54 -6.46
N THR A 83 5.02 -0.98 -7.55
CA THR A 83 5.57 -1.77 -8.65
C THR A 83 6.99 -1.33 -8.98
N PHE A 84 7.85 -2.29 -9.31
CA PHE A 84 9.20 -2.00 -9.78
C PHE A 84 9.19 -1.91 -11.31
N LEU A 85 9.71 -0.80 -11.81
CA LEU A 85 9.79 -0.50 -13.22
C LEU A 85 11.19 -0.83 -13.73
N GLY A 86 11.27 -1.54 -14.86
CA GLY A 86 12.54 -1.76 -15.58
C GLY A 86 12.98 -0.53 -16.36
N TYR A 87 12.01 0.19 -16.92
CA TYR A 87 12.17 1.44 -17.64
C TYR A 87 11.07 2.42 -17.20
N THR A 88 11.29 3.71 -17.39
CA THR A 88 10.37 4.78 -16.95
C THR A 88 9.78 5.55 -18.14
N LYS A 89 9.45 4.85 -19.24
CA LYS A 89 8.73 5.49 -20.35
C LYS A 89 7.24 5.53 -20.02
N ALA A 90 6.50 6.42 -20.67
CA ALA A 90 5.06 6.56 -20.44
C ALA A 90 4.27 5.24 -20.56
N ALA A 91 4.67 4.35 -21.47
CA ALA A 91 4.04 3.03 -21.61
C ALA A 91 4.30 2.11 -20.41
N ASP A 92 5.52 2.11 -19.88
CA ASP A 92 5.91 1.31 -18.71
C ASP A 92 5.17 1.79 -17.46
N LEU A 93 5.02 3.12 -17.31
CA LEU A 93 4.25 3.73 -16.22
C LEU A 93 2.78 3.33 -16.30
N LEU A 94 2.18 3.41 -17.49
CA LEU A 94 0.79 3.02 -17.66
C LEU A 94 0.58 1.52 -17.39
N GLU A 95 1.52 0.67 -17.80
CA GLU A 95 1.46 -0.77 -17.54
C GLU A 95 1.58 -1.06 -16.04
N GLY A 96 2.56 -0.47 -15.37
CA GLY A 96 2.75 -0.60 -13.92
C GLY A 96 1.53 -0.08 -13.13
N PHE A 97 0.94 1.02 -13.58
CA PHE A 97 -0.23 1.60 -12.93
C PHE A 97 -1.45 0.66 -13.07
N LYS A 98 -1.69 0.16 -14.29
CA LYS A 98 -2.76 -0.82 -14.55
C LYS A 98 -2.54 -2.14 -13.83
N SER A 99 -1.30 -2.60 -13.69
CA SER A 99 -1.02 -3.89 -13.03
C SER A 99 -1.42 -3.87 -11.57
N VAL A 100 -1.14 -2.77 -10.86
CA VAL A 100 -1.58 -2.57 -9.47
C VAL A 100 -3.10 -2.38 -9.39
N LEU A 101 -3.69 -1.61 -10.30
CA LEU A 101 -5.14 -1.36 -10.30
C LEU A 101 -6.00 -2.59 -10.59
N LYS A 102 -5.46 -3.68 -11.16
CA LYS A 102 -6.20 -4.95 -11.29
C LYS A 102 -6.71 -5.49 -9.94
N ALA A 103 -6.09 -5.08 -8.85
CA ALA A 103 -6.53 -5.44 -7.50
C ALA A 103 -7.79 -4.70 -7.05
N VAL A 104 -8.10 -3.55 -7.66
CA VAL A 104 -9.25 -2.72 -7.35
C VAL A 104 -10.36 -3.05 -8.34
N ASP A 105 -11.58 -3.21 -7.86
CA ASP A 105 -12.73 -3.42 -8.74
C ASP A 105 -13.09 -2.10 -9.44
N LEU A 106 -12.75 -2.00 -10.71
CA LEU A 106 -13.03 -0.85 -11.58
C LEU A 106 -14.29 -1.04 -12.42
N SER A 107 -15.04 -2.14 -12.25
CA SER A 107 -16.16 -2.50 -13.14
C SER A 107 -17.47 -1.72 -12.91
N LYS A 108 -17.38 -0.52 -12.32
CA LYS A 108 -18.53 0.33 -11.97
C LYS A 108 -18.62 1.57 -12.84
#